data_AF-A0A3D2XK52-F1
#
_entry.id   AF-A0A3D2XK52-F1
#
_cell.length_a   1.000
_cell.length_b   1.000
_cell.length_c   1.000
_cell.angle_alpha   90.00
_cell.angle_beta   90.00
_cell.angle_gamma   90.00
#
_symmetry.space_group_name_H-M   'P 1'
#
loop_
_entity.id
_entity.type
_entity.pdbx_description
1 polymer ?
#
loop_
_entity_poly.entity_id
_entity_poly.type
_entity_poly.pdbx_seq_one_letter_code
_entity_poly.pdbx_strand_id
1 'polypeptide(L)'
;MIQLKTYLLTLTCALFLFQANAQFQLSKKSEVSVLTIGPGFVLNDAFGHSAIRIKDSLQNIDLVFDYGRYDFQAEGFYLNFAKGKLDYEIGWTYYEDFISNYKLQQRRVTAQIIDFTIEEKQKLFETLQTNIQPQNKSYSYDFFYNNCATKIKDILVNASNKSILFLPLENFEPLTFRELIRSHVPQNTWGGLGIDVALGSIIDRSASVEEHLFLPKYLDEILKHSKF
;
A
#
# COMPACT_ATOMS: atom_id res chain seq x y z
N MET A 1 16.43 -6.07 -55.71
CA MET A 1 15.35 -6.50 -54.78
C MET A 1 15.85 -7.27 -53.56
N ILE A 2 16.85 -8.17 -53.68
CA ILE A 2 17.35 -8.97 -52.54
C ILE A 2 18.11 -8.10 -51.52
N GLN A 3 19.02 -7.22 -51.95
CA GLN A 3 19.74 -6.31 -51.06
C GLN A 3 18.81 -5.39 -50.26
N LEU A 4 17.75 -4.86 -50.88
CA LEU A 4 16.78 -4.00 -50.19
C LEU A 4 16.01 -4.75 -49.09
N LYS A 5 15.71 -6.04 -49.28
CA LYS A 5 15.11 -6.90 -48.25
C LYS A 5 16.09 -7.19 -47.11
N THR A 6 17.38 -7.37 -47.40
CA THR A 6 18.41 -7.60 -46.37
C THR A 6 18.62 -6.35 -45.51
N TYR A 7 18.70 -5.16 -46.12
CA TYR A 7 18.79 -3.89 -45.38
C TYR A 7 17.55 -3.62 -44.53
N LEU A 8 16.35 -3.94 -45.05
CA LEU A 8 15.11 -3.80 -44.31
C LEU A 8 15.07 -4.73 -43.08
N LEU A 9 15.50 -5.99 -43.23
CA LEU A 9 15.56 -6.98 -42.14
C LEU A 9 16.57 -6.61 -41.05
N THR A 10 17.73 -6.06 -41.42
CA THR A 10 18.72 -5.58 -40.44
C THR A 10 18.23 -4.33 -39.70
N LEU A 11 17.46 -3.46 -40.36
CA LEU A 11 16.89 -2.26 -39.73
C LEU A 11 15.79 -2.63 -38.72
N THR A 12 14.94 -3.62 -39.01
CA THR A 12 13.94 -4.12 -38.04
C THR A 12 14.60 -4.80 -36.84
N CYS A 13 15.63 -5.62 -37.03
CA CYS A 13 16.37 -6.23 -35.91
C CYS A 13 17.05 -5.18 -35.01
N ALA A 14 17.58 -4.09 -35.59
CA ALA A 14 18.17 -3.01 -34.80
C ALA A 14 17.12 -2.25 -33.96
N LEU A 15 15.90 -2.08 -34.47
CA LEU A 15 14.81 -1.42 -33.74
C LEU A 15 14.28 -2.26 -32.57
N PHE A 16 14.36 -3.60 -32.64
CA PHE A 16 14.03 -4.47 -31.50
C PHE A 16 15.09 -4.49 -30.40
N LEU A 17 16.34 -4.11 -30.70
CA LEU A 17 17.42 -4.00 -29.71
C LEU A 17 17.37 -2.69 -28.91
N PHE A 18 16.63 -1.69 -29.38
CA PHE A 18 16.43 -0.41 -28.71
C PHE A 18 15.03 -0.28 -28.09
N GLN A 19 14.56 -1.31 -27.39
CA GLN A 19 13.56 -1.09 -26.35
C GLN A 19 14.25 -0.43 -25.15
N ALA A 20 14.54 0.86 -25.27
CA ALA A 20 14.83 1.68 -24.11
C ALA A 20 13.53 1.73 -23.28
N ASN A 21 13.50 1.01 -22.17
CA ASN A 21 12.52 1.27 -21.13
C ASN A 21 12.80 2.67 -20.62
N ALA A 22 12.06 3.66 -21.12
CA ALA A 22 12.08 5.00 -20.55
C ALA A 22 11.46 4.90 -19.15
N GLN A 23 12.29 4.60 -18.15
CA GLN A 23 11.90 4.72 -16.75
C GLN A 23 11.64 6.20 -16.49
N PHE A 24 10.46 6.51 -15.96
CA PHE A 24 10.13 7.87 -15.57
C PHE A 24 11.07 8.29 -14.44
N GLN A 25 11.93 9.26 -14.73
CA GLN A 25 12.81 9.82 -13.72
C GLN A 25 12.06 10.94 -12.99
N LEU A 26 11.88 10.78 -11.68
CA LEU A 26 11.36 11.80 -10.81
C LEU A 26 12.32 13.01 -10.79
N SER A 27 11.72 14.19 -10.81
CA SER A 27 12.43 15.44 -10.67
C SER A 27 12.73 15.75 -9.20
N LYS A 28 13.64 16.70 -8.95
CA LYS A 28 13.90 17.20 -7.59
C LYS A 28 12.69 17.87 -6.93
N LYS A 29 11.64 18.20 -7.69
CA LYS A 29 10.37 18.74 -7.18
C LYS A 29 9.36 17.64 -6.82
N SER A 30 9.75 16.37 -6.93
CA SER A 30 8.88 15.26 -6.56
C SER A 30 8.68 15.18 -5.05
N GLU A 31 7.45 14.81 -4.67
CA GLU A 31 7.02 14.58 -3.30
C GLU A 31 6.46 13.16 -3.19
N VAL A 32 6.86 12.48 -2.11
CA VAL A 32 6.30 11.20 -1.69
C VAL A 32 5.51 11.47 -0.42
N SER A 33 4.28 11.00 -0.35
CA SER A 33 3.50 11.05 0.89
C SER A 33 2.76 9.75 1.15
N VAL A 34 2.62 9.39 2.42
CA VAL A 34 1.67 8.37 2.85
C VAL A 34 0.34 9.06 3.10
N LEU A 35 -0.71 8.54 2.47
CA LEU A 35 -2.09 8.95 2.70
C LEU A 35 -2.71 7.98 3.69
N THR A 36 -3.38 8.52 4.71
CA THR A 36 -4.14 7.72 5.69
C THR A 36 -5.60 8.13 5.61
N ILE A 37 -6.45 7.14 5.41
CA ILE A 37 -7.89 7.28 5.26
C ILE A 37 -8.52 6.80 6.57
N GLY A 38 -9.33 7.67 7.18
CA GLY A 38 -10.05 7.37 8.41
C GLY A 38 -11.05 6.21 8.25
N PRO A 39 -11.55 5.65 9.35
CA PRO A 39 -12.48 4.53 9.32
C PRO A 39 -13.78 4.87 8.57
N GLY A 40 -14.33 3.87 7.89
CA GLY A 40 -15.65 3.92 7.26
C GLY A 40 -16.73 3.26 8.11
N PHE A 41 -17.98 3.29 7.63
CA PHE A 41 -19.15 2.80 8.36
C PHE A 41 -19.36 1.28 8.27
N VAL A 42 -18.84 0.65 7.21
CA VAL A 42 -18.97 -0.78 6.95
C VAL A 42 -17.72 -1.52 7.43
N LEU A 43 -17.87 -2.81 7.78
CA LEU A 43 -16.83 -3.60 8.45
C LEU A 43 -15.51 -3.65 7.66
N ASN A 44 -15.58 -3.77 6.34
CA ASN A 44 -14.41 -3.79 5.45
C ASN A 44 -13.60 -2.48 5.47
N ASP A 45 -14.22 -1.37 5.89
CA ASP A 45 -13.60 -0.05 5.98
C ASP A 45 -13.35 0.41 7.43
N ALA A 46 -13.75 -0.40 8.43
CA ALA A 46 -13.78 0.00 9.83
C ALA A 46 -12.40 0.34 10.40
N PHE A 47 -11.33 -0.18 9.81
CA PHE A 47 -9.95 0.07 10.24
C PHE A 47 -9.27 1.23 9.51
N GLY A 48 -9.95 1.84 8.53
CA GLY A 48 -9.33 2.83 7.65
C GLY A 48 -8.62 2.20 6.45
N HIS A 49 -7.80 2.99 5.77
CA HIS A 49 -6.97 2.53 4.66
C HIS A 49 -5.69 3.37 4.56
N SER A 50 -4.66 2.85 3.89
CA SER A 50 -3.41 3.57 3.63
C SER A 50 -3.01 3.47 2.17
N ALA A 51 -2.39 4.53 1.64
CA ALA A 51 -1.89 4.60 0.28
C ALA A 51 -0.60 5.41 0.19
N ILE A 52 0.16 5.28 -0.89
CA ILE A 52 1.33 6.11 -1.20
C ILE A 52 0.98 7.03 -2.38
N ARG A 53 1.19 8.33 -2.21
CA ARG A 53 1.08 9.31 -3.29
C ARG A 53 2.46 9.71 -3.79
N ILE A 54 2.62 9.69 -5.10
CA ILE A 54 3.77 10.24 -5.83
C ILE A 54 3.27 11.46 -6.60
N LYS A 55 3.84 12.63 -6.31
CA LYS A 55 3.52 13.89 -6.99
C LYS A 55 4.77 14.49 -7.58
N ASP A 56 4.76 14.81 -8.86
CA ASP A 56 5.81 15.54 -9.56
C ASP A 56 5.22 16.45 -10.63
N SER A 57 5.19 17.75 -10.35
CA SER A 57 4.64 18.75 -11.28
C SER A 57 5.45 18.91 -12.56
N LEU A 58 6.74 18.56 -12.57
CA LEU A 58 7.57 18.70 -13.78
C LEU A 58 7.36 17.53 -14.75
N GLN A 59 6.89 16.40 -14.25
CA GLN A 59 6.60 15.19 -15.03
C GLN A 59 5.09 14.95 -15.21
N ASN A 60 4.24 15.86 -14.71
CA ASN A 60 2.77 15.70 -14.66
C ASN A 60 2.32 14.40 -13.98
N ILE A 61 3.01 14.01 -12.91
CA ILE A 61 2.68 12.83 -12.10
C ILE A 61 1.91 13.29 -10.88
N ASP A 62 0.72 12.73 -10.65
CA ASP A 62 -0.01 12.85 -9.39
C ASP A 62 -0.83 11.58 -9.15
N LEU A 63 -0.11 10.53 -8.77
CA LEU A 63 -0.61 9.16 -8.70
C LEU A 63 -0.67 8.68 -7.25
N VAL A 64 -1.69 7.90 -6.94
CA VAL A 64 -1.86 7.21 -5.66
C VAL A 64 -1.83 5.72 -5.90
N PHE A 65 -0.99 5.02 -5.13
CA PHE A 65 -0.82 3.58 -5.12
C PHE A 65 -1.34 3.03 -3.81
N ASP A 66 -2.19 2.03 -3.86
CA ASP A 66 -2.72 1.39 -2.67
C ASP A 66 -2.75 -0.13 -2.82
N TYR A 67 -2.48 -0.79 -1.71
CA TYR A 67 -2.56 -2.24 -1.52
C TYR A 67 -3.90 -2.54 -0.90
N GLY A 68 -4.45 -3.73 -1.10
CA GLY A 68 -5.71 -4.12 -0.45
C GLY A 68 -6.91 -4.15 -1.38
N ARG A 69 -6.68 -4.17 -2.70
CA ARG A 69 -7.74 -4.38 -3.70
C ARG A 69 -8.03 -5.87 -3.82
N TYR A 70 -9.29 -6.25 -4.01
CA TYR A 70 -9.69 -7.66 -4.11
C TYR A 70 -10.59 -7.88 -5.33
N ASP A 71 -10.42 -9.01 -6.02
CA ASP A 71 -11.27 -9.41 -7.15
C ASP A 71 -12.39 -10.35 -6.72
N PHE A 72 -13.60 -9.82 -6.58
CA PHE A 72 -14.81 -10.58 -6.25
C PHE A 72 -15.21 -11.61 -7.32
N GLN A 73 -14.65 -11.54 -8.52
CA GLN A 73 -14.92 -12.46 -9.62
C GLN A 73 -13.88 -13.58 -9.72
N ALA A 74 -12.91 -13.64 -8.82
CA ALA A 74 -11.89 -14.68 -8.80
C ALA A 74 -12.52 -16.08 -8.67
N GLU A 75 -11.98 -17.05 -9.40
CA GLU A 75 -12.45 -18.43 -9.37
C GLU A 75 -12.35 -18.99 -7.93
N GLY A 76 -13.45 -19.56 -7.44
CA GLY A 76 -13.50 -20.13 -6.09
C GLY A 76 -13.50 -19.10 -4.96
N PHE A 77 -13.78 -17.82 -5.24
CA PHE A 77 -13.80 -16.72 -4.25
C PHE A 77 -14.40 -17.12 -2.90
N TYR A 78 -15.67 -17.55 -2.87
CA TYR A 78 -16.36 -17.85 -1.61
C TYR A 78 -15.67 -18.96 -0.80
N LEU A 79 -15.09 -19.95 -1.48
CA LEU A 79 -14.35 -21.03 -0.83
C LEU A 79 -13.01 -20.55 -0.26
N ASN A 80 -12.29 -19.71 -1.01
CA ASN A 80 -11.02 -19.14 -0.59
C ASN A 80 -11.21 -18.11 0.54
N PHE A 81 -12.29 -17.34 0.49
CA PHE A 81 -12.73 -16.43 1.55
C PHE A 81 -13.00 -17.22 2.85
N ALA A 82 -13.80 -18.29 2.77
CA ALA A 82 -14.09 -19.14 3.93
C ALA A 82 -12.84 -19.82 4.51
N LYS A 83 -11.80 -20.06 3.69
CA LYS A 83 -10.51 -20.62 4.12
C LYS A 83 -9.50 -19.59 4.59
N GLY A 84 -9.80 -18.28 4.48
CA GLY A 84 -8.85 -17.21 4.79
C GLY A 84 -7.66 -17.11 3.81
N LYS A 85 -7.82 -17.54 2.56
CA LYS A 85 -6.75 -17.60 1.53
C LYS A 85 -7.05 -16.70 0.34
N LEU A 86 -7.22 -15.41 0.60
CA LEU A 86 -7.51 -14.45 -0.46
C LEU A 86 -6.23 -13.76 -0.91
N ASP A 87 -6.01 -13.76 -2.22
CA ASP A 87 -4.99 -12.90 -2.82
C ASP A 87 -5.58 -11.52 -3.06
N TYR A 88 -4.84 -10.51 -2.64
CA TYR A 88 -5.16 -9.10 -2.83
C TYR A 88 -4.18 -8.49 -3.82
N GLU A 89 -4.51 -7.34 -4.35
CA GLU A 89 -3.73 -6.65 -5.35
C GLU A 89 -3.33 -5.24 -4.90
N ILE A 90 -2.17 -4.80 -5.40
CA ILE A 90 -1.87 -3.38 -5.52
C ILE A 90 -2.60 -2.82 -6.75
N GLY A 91 -3.03 -1.58 -6.67
CA GLY A 91 -3.33 -0.81 -7.86
C GLY A 91 -2.93 0.65 -7.72
N TRP A 92 -3.31 1.43 -8.72
CA TRP A 92 -3.08 2.87 -8.74
C TRP A 92 -4.32 3.63 -9.22
N THR A 93 -4.32 4.94 -9.03
CA THR A 93 -5.36 5.89 -9.44
C THR A 93 -4.77 7.31 -9.49
N TYR A 94 -5.40 8.23 -10.22
CA TYR A 94 -5.07 9.65 -10.10
C TYR A 94 -5.48 10.17 -8.71
N TYR A 95 -4.71 11.11 -8.18
CA TYR A 95 -4.97 11.67 -6.85
C TYR A 95 -6.34 12.36 -6.76
N GLU A 96 -6.77 13.05 -7.82
CA GLU A 96 -8.06 13.72 -7.87
C GLU A 96 -9.24 12.74 -7.72
N ASP A 97 -9.22 11.64 -8.46
CA ASP A 97 -10.23 10.58 -8.37
C ASP A 97 -10.23 9.92 -6.99
N PHE A 98 -9.03 9.63 -6.46
CA PHE A 98 -8.85 9.02 -5.15
C PHE A 98 -9.47 9.89 -4.05
N ILE A 99 -9.13 11.17 -4.00
CA ILE A 99 -9.65 12.10 -2.99
C ILE A 99 -11.15 12.34 -3.16
N SER A 100 -11.64 12.46 -4.40
CA SER A 100 -13.06 12.67 -4.67
C SER A 100 -13.90 11.50 -4.15
N ASN A 101 -13.45 10.25 -4.35
CA ASN A 101 -14.11 9.07 -3.81
C ASN A 101 -14.25 9.11 -2.28
N TYR A 102 -13.17 9.43 -1.55
CA TYR A 102 -13.23 9.46 -0.08
C TYR A 102 -13.96 10.68 0.49
N LYS A 103 -13.97 11.81 -0.23
CA LYS A 103 -14.83 12.95 0.10
C LYS A 103 -16.31 12.60 0.00
N LEU A 104 -16.72 11.87 -1.04
CA LEU A 104 -18.10 11.40 -1.19
C LEU A 104 -18.51 10.47 -0.06
N GLN A 105 -17.58 9.64 0.42
CA GLN A 105 -17.78 8.77 1.59
C GLN A 105 -17.73 9.52 2.93
N GLN A 106 -17.47 10.84 2.94
CA GLN A 106 -17.26 11.66 4.13
C GLN A 106 -16.13 11.15 5.04
N ARG A 107 -15.11 10.52 4.45
CA ARG A 107 -13.96 9.98 5.18
C ARG A 107 -12.83 11.01 5.20
N ARG A 108 -12.21 11.17 6.37
CA ARG A 108 -11.02 12.01 6.52
C ARG A 108 -9.85 11.38 5.77
N VAL A 109 -9.09 12.19 5.03
CA VAL A 109 -7.82 11.80 4.44
C VAL A 109 -6.73 12.72 4.99
N THR A 110 -5.69 12.15 5.59
CA THR A 110 -4.47 12.87 5.97
C THR A 110 -3.33 12.48 5.05
N ALA A 111 -2.38 13.39 4.86
CA ALA A 111 -1.18 13.16 4.07
C ALA A 111 0.05 13.49 4.92
N GLN A 112 1.03 12.60 4.91
CA GLN A 112 2.31 12.80 5.55
C GLN A 112 3.41 12.71 4.50
N ILE A 113 4.16 13.80 4.34
CA ILE A 113 5.31 13.82 3.42
C ILE A 113 6.45 13.02 4.06
N ILE A 114 7.05 12.14 3.26
CA ILE A 114 8.20 11.34 3.65
C ILE A 114 9.48 12.04 3.21
N ASP A 115 10.39 12.24 4.16
CA ASP A 115 11.67 12.92 3.96
C ASP A 115 12.71 11.99 3.32
N PHE A 116 12.47 11.66 2.05
CA PHE A 116 13.36 10.84 1.23
C PHE A 116 14.25 11.71 0.34
N THR A 117 15.48 11.24 0.10
CA THR A 117 16.33 11.79 -0.95
C THR A 117 15.72 11.52 -2.33
N ILE A 118 16.20 12.21 -3.36
CA ILE A 118 15.68 11.99 -4.72
C ILE A 118 15.90 10.54 -5.19
N GLU A 119 17.00 9.92 -4.78
CA GLU A 119 17.32 8.52 -5.07
C GLU A 119 16.34 7.55 -4.39
N GLU A 120 16.01 7.80 -3.12
CA GLU A 120 15.03 6.99 -2.37
C GLU A 120 13.62 7.13 -2.94
N LYS A 121 13.21 8.35 -3.33
CA LYS A 121 11.94 8.61 -4.03
C LYS A 121 11.88 7.86 -5.36
N GLN A 122 12.97 7.89 -6.14
CA GLN A 122 13.06 7.19 -7.41
C GLN A 122 12.93 5.67 -7.21
N LYS A 123 13.72 5.11 -6.28
CA LYS A 123 13.68 3.68 -5.95
C LYS A 123 12.29 3.23 -5.49
N LEU A 124 11.63 4.03 -4.67
CA LEU A 124 10.24 3.80 -4.25
C LEU A 124 9.30 3.75 -5.46
N PHE A 125 9.37 4.75 -6.34
CA PHE A 125 8.47 4.85 -7.48
C PHE A 125 8.66 3.69 -8.46
N GLU A 126 9.91 3.31 -8.75
CA GLU A 126 10.22 2.15 -9.59
C GLU A 126 9.71 0.84 -8.99
N THR A 127 9.81 0.70 -7.66
CA THR A 127 9.25 -0.45 -6.93
C THR A 127 7.73 -0.51 -7.09
N LEU A 128 7.03 0.63 -6.93
CA LEU A 128 5.58 0.71 -7.12
C LEU A 128 5.18 0.39 -8.57
N GLN A 129 5.90 0.93 -9.55
CA GLN A 129 5.67 0.65 -10.97
C GLN A 129 5.88 -0.83 -11.29
N THR A 130 6.87 -1.47 -10.67
CA THR A 130 7.12 -2.91 -10.82
C THR A 130 6.00 -3.72 -10.19
N ASN A 131 5.56 -3.34 -9.00
CA ASN A 131 4.52 -4.05 -8.25
C ASN A 131 3.17 -4.00 -8.96
N ILE A 132 2.79 -2.91 -9.64
CA ILE A 132 1.51 -2.85 -10.36
C ILE A 132 1.47 -3.67 -11.65
N GLN A 133 2.58 -4.28 -12.07
CA GLN A 133 2.59 -5.12 -13.27
C GLN A 133 1.76 -6.39 -13.05
N PRO A 134 1.06 -6.92 -14.08
CA PRO A 134 0.16 -8.05 -13.93
C PRO A 134 0.75 -9.29 -13.25
N GLN A 135 2.05 -9.55 -13.45
CA GLN A 135 2.76 -10.67 -12.86
C GLN A 135 3.20 -10.45 -11.40
N ASN A 136 3.16 -9.21 -10.91
CA ASN A 136 3.65 -8.83 -9.56
C ASN A 136 2.54 -8.26 -8.66
N LYS A 137 1.38 -7.91 -9.22
CA LYS A 137 0.36 -7.14 -8.50
C LYS A 137 -0.33 -7.89 -7.36
N SER A 138 -0.42 -9.21 -7.47
CA SER A 138 -1.13 -10.05 -6.50
C SER A 138 -0.22 -10.49 -5.36
N TYR A 139 -0.76 -10.56 -4.14
CA TYR A 139 -0.07 -11.01 -2.94
C TYR A 139 -1.06 -11.67 -1.97
N SER A 140 -0.58 -12.66 -1.22
CA SER A 140 -1.43 -13.37 -0.24
C SER A 140 -1.70 -12.51 0.98
N TYR A 141 -2.96 -12.16 1.20
CA TYR A 141 -3.33 -11.24 2.25
C TYR A 141 -3.29 -11.88 3.63
N ASP A 142 -2.76 -11.12 4.59
CA ASP A 142 -2.85 -11.42 6.01
C ASP A 142 -3.22 -10.13 6.74
N PHE A 143 -4.26 -10.20 7.57
CA PHE A 143 -4.82 -9.02 8.24
C PHE A 143 -3.80 -8.32 9.15
N PHE A 144 -2.84 -9.04 9.74
CA PHE A 144 -1.85 -8.47 10.66
C PHE A 144 -0.50 -8.21 10.00
N TYR A 145 -0.10 -9.07 9.07
CA TYR A 145 1.28 -9.06 8.57
C TYR A 145 1.42 -8.69 7.09
N ASN A 146 0.37 -8.82 6.29
CA ASN A 146 0.43 -8.57 4.85
C ASN A 146 -0.83 -7.86 4.34
N ASN A 147 -1.01 -6.61 4.78
CA ASN A 147 -2.16 -5.75 4.49
C ASN A 147 -1.73 -4.40 3.92
N CYS A 148 -2.68 -3.48 3.70
CA CYS A 148 -2.37 -2.19 3.09
C CYS A 148 -1.32 -1.36 3.85
N ALA A 149 -1.39 -1.33 5.18
CA ALA A 149 -0.48 -0.58 6.02
C ALA A 149 0.90 -1.26 6.15
N THR A 150 0.95 -2.58 6.35
CA THR A 150 2.23 -3.30 6.45
C THR A 150 2.99 -3.32 5.14
N LYS A 151 2.31 -3.46 4.00
CA LYS A 151 2.92 -3.35 2.66
C LYS A 151 3.57 -1.99 2.44
N ILE A 152 2.91 -0.91 2.87
CA ILE A 152 3.46 0.46 2.77
C ILE A 152 4.69 0.60 3.66
N LYS A 153 4.62 0.15 4.93
CA LYS A 153 5.76 0.13 5.84
C LYS A 153 6.96 -0.58 5.20
N ASP A 154 6.77 -1.80 4.70
CA ASP A 154 7.84 -2.60 4.10
C ASP A 154 8.47 -1.92 2.88
N ILE A 155 7.64 -1.28 2.04
CA ILE A 155 8.13 -0.59 0.85
C ILE A 155 8.88 0.69 1.17
N LEU A 156 8.47 1.43 2.21
CA LEU A 156 9.23 2.59 2.70
C LEU A 156 10.59 2.14 3.24
N VAL A 157 10.62 1.08 4.04
CA VAL A 157 11.88 0.50 4.57
C VAL A 157 12.78 0.05 3.44
N ASN A 158 12.25 -0.65 2.43
CA ASN A 158 13.04 -1.12 1.29
C ASN A 158 13.56 0.04 0.42
N ALA A 159 12.81 1.14 0.29
CA ALA A 159 13.23 2.29 -0.48
C ALA A 159 14.29 3.15 0.23
N SER A 160 14.23 3.22 1.56
CA SER A 160 15.16 3.99 2.38
C SER A 160 16.59 3.43 2.30
N ASN A 161 17.59 4.31 2.24
CA ASN A 161 19.00 3.96 2.35
C ASN A 161 19.48 3.88 3.81
N LYS A 162 18.64 4.33 4.74
CA LYS A 162 18.88 4.29 6.18
C LYS A 162 17.85 3.40 6.87
N SER A 163 18.20 2.91 8.06
CA SER A 163 17.25 2.16 8.88
C SER A 163 16.17 3.10 9.42
N ILE A 164 14.90 2.79 9.10
CA ILE A 164 13.76 3.52 9.68
C ILE A 164 13.50 2.96 11.07
N LEU A 165 13.59 3.82 12.08
CA LEU A 165 13.25 3.45 13.45
C LEU A 165 11.79 3.78 13.74
N PHE A 166 10.97 2.76 13.98
CA PHE A 166 9.57 2.90 14.41
C PHE A 166 9.52 3.00 15.93
N LEU A 167 9.40 4.23 16.43
CA LEU A 167 9.38 4.50 17.87
C LEU A 167 7.96 4.39 18.43
N PRO A 168 7.81 3.94 19.69
CA PRO A 168 6.52 3.96 20.37
C PRO A 168 6.00 5.40 20.49
N LEU A 169 4.67 5.53 20.51
CA LEU A 169 4.01 6.81 20.82
C LEU A 169 4.28 7.24 22.27
N GLU A 170 4.09 8.53 22.55
CA GLU A 170 4.09 9.02 23.92
C GLU A 170 3.00 8.30 24.73
N ASN A 171 3.35 7.74 25.89
CA ASN A 171 2.50 6.88 26.72
C ASN A 171 2.05 5.58 26.02
N PHE A 172 2.97 4.93 25.29
CA PHE A 172 2.71 3.62 24.72
C PHE A 172 2.38 2.58 25.80
N GLU A 173 1.14 2.10 25.77
CA GLU A 173 0.69 0.94 26.54
C GLU A 173 0.64 -0.27 25.61
N PRO A 174 1.22 -1.42 26.00
CA PRO A 174 1.21 -2.63 25.17
C PRO A 174 -0.21 -3.20 25.07
N LEU A 175 -0.87 -2.91 23.95
CA LEU A 175 -2.19 -3.47 23.63
C LEU A 175 -2.05 -4.85 22.96
N THR A 176 -3.03 -5.70 23.21
CA THR A 176 -3.26 -6.93 22.44
C THR A 176 -3.85 -6.63 21.08
N PHE A 177 -3.73 -7.56 20.12
CA PHE A 177 -4.41 -7.42 18.83
C PHE A 177 -5.92 -7.27 18.99
N ARG A 178 -6.53 -7.96 19.97
CA ARG A 178 -7.97 -7.85 20.25
C ARG A 178 -8.34 -6.45 20.70
N GLU A 179 -7.56 -5.83 21.58
CA GLU A 179 -7.80 -4.45 22.02
C GLU A 179 -7.64 -3.46 20.86
N LEU A 180 -6.62 -3.65 20.01
CA LEU A 180 -6.42 -2.85 18.80
C LEU A 180 -7.62 -2.96 17.83
N ILE A 181 -8.12 -4.17 17.61
CA ILE A 181 -9.32 -4.41 16.80
C ILE A 181 -10.55 -3.73 17.43
N ARG A 182 -10.73 -3.90 18.74
CA ARG A 182 -11.90 -3.39 19.47
C ARG A 182 -11.96 -1.87 19.53
N SER A 183 -10.84 -1.19 19.36
CA SER A 183 -10.81 0.28 19.22
C SER A 183 -11.50 0.77 17.93
N HIS A 184 -11.71 -0.10 16.95
CA HIS A 184 -12.38 0.20 15.67
C HIS A 184 -13.70 -0.56 15.49
N VAL A 185 -13.78 -1.80 15.97
CA VAL A 185 -14.98 -2.66 15.87
C VAL A 185 -15.46 -3.05 17.27
N PRO A 186 -16.56 -2.46 17.77
CA PRO A 186 -17.04 -2.75 19.12
C PRO A 186 -17.45 -4.21 19.31
N GLN A 187 -17.16 -4.76 20.50
CA GLN A 187 -17.42 -6.17 20.86
C GLN A 187 -18.89 -6.59 20.71
N ASN A 188 -19.83 -5.69 21.02
CA ASN A 188 -21.28 -5.98 20.98
C ASN A 188 -21.90 -5.78 19.59
N THR A 189 -21.14 -6.06 18.53
CA THR A 189 -21.61 -6.01 17.14
C THR A 189 -21.44 -7.38 16.47
N TRP A 190 -22.24 -7.67 15.45
CA TRP A 190 -22.07 -8.89 14.65
C TRP A 190 -20.67 -8.97 14.01
N GLY A 191 -20.09 -7.82 13.62
CA GLY A 191 -18.72 -7.76 13.11
C GLY A 191 -17.68 -8.14 14.17
N GLY A 192 -17.80 -7.59 15.39
CA GLY A 192 -16.92 -7.93 16.51
C GLY A 192 -16.99 -9.41 16.87
N LEU A 193 -18.20 -9.98 16.96
CA LEU A 193 -18.40 -11.41 17.18
C LEU A 193 -17.76 -12.25 16.07
N GLY A 194 -17.99 -11.88 14.80
CA GLY A 194 -17.44 -12.60 13.65
C GLY A 194 -15.91 -12.62 13.65
N ILE A 195 -15.27 -11.50 13.97
CA ILE A 195 -13.81 -11.40 14.09
C ILE A 195 -13.31 -12.25 15.27
N ASP A 196 -13.95 -12.16 16.44
CA ASP A 196 -13.57 -12.92 17.63
C ASP A 196 -13.64 -14.44 17.37
N VAL A 197 -14.65 -14.90 16.62
CA VAL A 197 -14.79 -16.31 16.20
C VAL A 197 -13.74 -16.71 15.15
N ALA A 198 -13.51 -15.86 14.14
CA ALA A 198 -12.61 -16.17 13.04
C ALA A 198 -11.13 -16.21 13.47
N LEU A 199 -10.73 -15.30 14.35
CA LEU A 199 -9.34 -15.16 14.80
C LEU A 199 -9.07 -15.90 16.11
N GLY A 200 -10.10 -16.14 16.93
CA GLY A 200 -9.98 -16.92 18.16
C GLY A 200 -9.02 -16.27 19.17
N SER A 201 -8.25 -17.09 19.88
CA SER A 201 -7.35 -16.63 20.96
C SER A 201 -5.98 -16.13 20.49
N ILE A 202 -5.65 -16.26 19.19
CA ILE A 202 -4.34 -15.81 18.68
C ILE A 202 -4.16 -14.29 18.81
N ILE A 203 -5.27 -13.55 18.89
CA ILE A 203 -5.31 -12.10 19.02
C ILE A 203 -5.28 -11.61 20.48
N ASP A 204 -5.22 -12.51 21.46
CA ASP A 204 -5.12 -12.16 22.89
C ASP A 204 -3.68 -11.90 23.35
N ARG A 205 -2.69 -12.08 22.46
CA ARG A 205 -1.30 -11.73 22.76
C ARG A 205 -1.05 -10.23 22.58
N SER A 206 -0.14 -9.69 23.39
CA SER A 206 0.36 -8.32 23.21
C SER A 206 1.03 -8.16 21.84
N ALA A 207 0.76 -7.03 21.20
CA ALA A 207 1.39 -6.61 19.96
C ALA A 207 2.62 -5.74 20.26
N SER A 208 3.73 -5.98 19.55
CA SER A 208 4.89 -5.08 19.56
C SER A 208 4.56 -3.73 18.91
N VAL A 209 5.44 -2.74 19.07
CA VAL A 209 5.29 -1.42 18.42
C VAL A 209 5.11 -1.54 16.91
N GLU A 210 5.95 -2.36 16.25
CA GLU A 210 5.84 -2.59 14.81
C GLU A 210 4.56 -3.32 14.44
N GLU A 211 4.10 -4.26 15.29
CA GLU A 211 2.86 -4.97 15.04
C GLU A 211 1.63 -4.06 15.13
N HIS A 212 1.70 -2.90 15.78
CA HIS A 212 0.61 -1.91 15.73
C HIS A 212 0.45 -1.28 14.33
N LEU A 213 1.52 -1.28 13.50
CA LEU A 213 1.52 -0.68 12.16
C LEU A 213 0.59 -1.38 11.18
N PHE A 214 0.01 -2.54 11.53
CA PHE A 214 -1.03 -3.18 10.73
C PHE A 214 -2.29 -2.31 10.59
N LEU A 215 -2.49 -1.34 11.50
CA LEU A 215 -3.58 -0.39 11.45
C LEU A 215 -3.14 0.95 10.83
N PRO A 216 -3.86 1.46 9.81
CA PRO A 216 -3.60 2.75 9.19
C PRO A 216 -3.39 3.91 10.16
N LYS A 217 -4.20 3.96 11.24
CA LYS A 217 -4.07 4.98 12.29
C LYS A 217 -2.68 4.97 12.94
N TYR A 218 -2.20 3.80 13.35
CA TYR A 218 -0.92 3.68 14.03
C TYR A 218 0.25 3.87 13.06
N LEU A 219 0.11 3.48 11.79
CA LEU A 219 1.08 3.83 10.75
C LEU A 219 1.24 5.35 10.64
N ASP A 220 0.15 6.11 10.55
CA ASP A 220 0.17 7.58 10.50
C ASP A 220 0.81 8.20 11.74
N GLU A 221 0.44 7.74 12.93
CA GLU A 221 0.95 8.28 14.19
C GLU A 221 2.44 7.95 14.37
N ILE A 222 2.86 6.70 14.19
CA ILE A 222 4.25 6.28 14.40
C ILE A 222 5.18 6.94 13.38
N LEU A 223 4.78 7.03 12.11
CA LEU A 223 5.63 7.68 11.09
C LEU A 223 5.90 9.17 11.39
N LYS A 224 5.03 9.88 12.15
CA LYS A 224 5.29 11.28 12.55
C LYS A 224 6.49 11.41 13.48
N HIS A 225 6.80 10.34 14.20
CA HIS A 225 7.88 10.27 15.17
C HIS A 225 9.05 9.38 14.70
N SER A 226 8.90 8.71 13.54
CA SER A 226 9.94 7.90 12.94
C SER A 226 11.15 8.73 12.53
N LYS A 227 12.32 8.11 12.61
CA LYS A 227 13.59 8.70 12.19
C LYS A 227 14.07 8.00 10.93
N PHE A 228 14.39 8.81 9.92
CA PHE A 228 14.90 8.40 8.61
C PHE A 228 16.42 8.58 8.53
#